data_AF-A0A6B1HRH2-F1
#
_entry.id   AF-A0A6B1HRH2-F1
#
_cell.length_a   1.000
_cell.length_b   1.000
_cell.length_c   1.000
_cell.angle_alpha   90.00
_cell.angle_beta   90.00
_cell.angle_gamma   90.00
#
_symmetry.space_group_name_H-M   'P 1'
#
loop_
_entity.id
_entity.type
_entity.pdbx_description
1 polymer ?
#
loop_
_entity_poly.entity_id
_entity_poly.type
_entity_poly.pdbx_seq_one_letter_code
_entity_poly.pdbx_strand_id
1 'polypeptide(L)' 'MRGMRIPVATIVGMIAEDMSQQEILQAYPDLESEDIREALHYAAEALRELECL' A
#
# COMPACT_ATOMS: atom_id res chain seq x y z
N MET A 1 8.40 7.85 7.26
CA MET A 1 7.12 7.14 7.38
C MET A 1 6.54 7.41 8.76
N ARG A 2 5.55 8.31 8.85
CA ARG A 2 4.75 8.44 10.08
C ARG A 2 3.91 7.17 10.14
N GLY A 3 3.94 6.45 11.27
CA GLY A 3 3.41 5.09 11.38
C GLY A 3 2.08 4.89 10.65
N MET A 4 2.14 4.26 9.48
CA MET A 4 0.96 3.80 8.78
C MET A 4 0.36 2.72 9.68
N ARG A 5 -0.80 2.98 10.28
CA ARG A 5 -1.47 2.00 11.14
C ARG A 5 -1.85 0.73 10.36
N ILE A 6 -1.86 0.84 9.04
CA ILE A 6 -2.17 -0.22 8.09
C ILE A 6 -0.85 -0.74 7.50
N PRO A 7 -0.58 -2.04 7.54
CA PRO A 7 0.61 -2.61 6.90
C PRO A 7 0.60 -2.38 5.38
N VAL A 8 1.76 -2.10 4.80
CA VAL A 8 1.93 -2.00 3.33
C VAL A 8 1.43 -3.28 2.64
N ALA A 9 1.72 -4.45 3.22
CA ALA A 9 1.25 -5.74 2.70
C ALA A 9 -0.28 -5.83 2.59
N THR A 10 -1.03 -5.17 3.48
CA THR A 10 -2.50 -5.15 3.42
C THR A 10 -2.99 -4.34 2.22
N ILE A 11 -2.40 -3.17 1.97
CA ILE A 11 -2.75 -2.34 0.79
C ILE A 11 -2.44 -3.10 -0.51
N VAL A 12 -1.26 -3.71 -0.59
CA VAL A 12 -0.86 -4.52 -1.76
C VAL A 12 -1.80 -5.71 -1.96
N GLY A 13 -2.17 -6.41 -0.88
CA GLY A 13 -3.11 -7.53 -0.93
C GLY A 13 -4.48 -7.13 -1.47
N MET A 14 -5.06 -6.04 -0.98
CA MET A 14 -6.35 -5.55 -1.45
C MET A 14 -6.34 -5.20 -2.94
N ILE A 15 -5.28 -4.54 -3.40
CA ILE A 15 -5.11 -4.23 -4.83
C ILE A 15 -4.95 -5.51 -5.66
N ALA A 16 -4.24 -6.51 -5.14
CA ALA A 16 -4.11 -7.81 -5.80
C ALA A 16 -5.43 -8.60 -5.85
N GLU A 17 -6.37 -8.31 -4.93
CA GLU A 17 -7.74 -8.84 -4.92
C GLU A 17 -8.72 -8.04 -5.80
N ASP A 18 -8.20 -7.18 -6.68
CA ASP A 18 -8.98 -6.31 -7.61
C ASP A 18 -9.80 -5.21 -6.90
N MET A 19 -9.50 -4.91 -5.62
CA MET A 19 -10.15 -3.77 -4.96
C MET A 19 -9.65 -2.45 -5.54
N SER A 20 -10.59 -1.59 -5.92
CA SER A 20 -10.29 -0.24 -6.39
C SER A 20 -9.79 0.64 -5.23
N GLN A 21 -9.03 1.69 -5.57
CA GLN A 21 -8.59 2.68 -4.58
C GLN A 21 -9.77 3.31 -3.82
N GLN A 22 -10.90 3.52 -4.49
CA GLN A 22 -12.08 4.08 -3.84
C GLN A 22 -12.67 3.13 -2.79
N GLU A 23 -12.75 1.84 -3.09
CA GLU A 23 -13.22 0.82 -2.13
C GLU A 23 -12.26 0.70 -0.94
N ILE A 24 -10.95 0.78 -1.18
CA ILE A 24 -9.94 0.76 -0.12
C ILE A 24 -10.09 1.98 0.81
N LEU A 25 -10.28 3.18 0.26
CA LEU A 25 -10.49 4.41 1.06
C LEU A 25 -11.83 4.38 1.82
N GLN A 26 -12.84 3.71 1.28
CA GLN A 26 -14.11 3.50 1.99
C GLN A 26 -13.96 2.50 3.15
N ALA A 27 -13.18 1.44 2.96
CA ALA A 27 -12.88 0.46 4.00
C ALA A 27 -11.99 1.03 5.12
N TYR A 28 -11.12 1.98 4.77
CA TYR A 28 -10.22 2.66 5.69
C TYR A 28 -10.34 4.18 5.57
N PRO A 29 -11.30 4.81 6.27
CA PRO A 29 -11.54 6.25 6.19
C PRO A 29 -10.37 7.12 6.67
N ASP A 30 -9.47 6.54 7.46
CA ASP A 30 -8.26 7.20 7.95
C ASP A 30 -7.11 7.16 6.92
N LEU A 31 -7.30 6.47 5.80
CA LEU A 31 -6.31 6.35 4.73
C LEU A 31 -6.55 7.45 3.70
N GLU A 32 -5.48 8.07 3.22
CA GLU A 32 -5.52 8.99 2.10
C GLU A 32 -5.00 8.30 0.82
N SER A 33 -5.39 8.84 -0.34
CA SER A 33 -4.88 8.34 -1.63
C SER A 33 -3.35 8.44 -1.74
N GLU A 34 -2.73 9.37 -1.01
CA GLU A 34 -1.28 9.53 -0.89
C GLU A 34 -0.65 8.30 -0.22
N ASP A 35 -1.25 7.81 0.86
CA ASP A 35 -0.75 6.65 1.62
C ASP A 35 -0.75 5.38 0.75
N ILE A 36 -1.77 5.21 -0.10
CA ILE A 36 -1.83 4.10 -1.05
C ILE A 36 -0.66 4.18 -2.05
N ARG A 37 -0.35 5.38 -2.56
CA ARG A 37 0.79 5.57 -3.46
C ARG A 37 2.12 5.32 -2.75
N GLU A 38 2.31 5.85 -1.55
CA GLU A 38 3.52 5.61 -0.76
C GLU A 38 3.70 4.12 -0.46
N ALA A 39 2.63 3.41 -0.12
CA ALA A 39 2.67 1.97 0.14
C ALA A 39 3.12 1.17 -1.10
N LEU A 40 2.58 1.49 -2.28
CA LEU A 40 2.96 0.85 -3.54
C LEU A 40 4.40 1.17 -3.93
N HIS A 41 4.83 2.43 -3.75
CA HIS A 41 6.21 2.82 -3.99
C HIS A 41 7.18 2.07 -3.07
N TYR A 42 6.88 2.01 -1.78
CA TYR A 42 7.68 1.26 -0.83
C TYR A 42 7.76 -0.23 -1.18
N ALA A 43 6.64 -0.85 -1.55
CA ALA A 43 6.61 -2.24 -1.97
C ALA A 43 7.48 -2.48 -3.22
N ALA A 44 7.42 -1.56 -4.20
CA ALA A 44 8.25 -1.64 -5.40
C ALA A 44 9.74 -1.45 -5.10
N GLU A 45 10.11 -0.50 -4.23
CA GLU A 45 11.50 -0.30 -3.81
C GLU A 45 12.04 -1.49 -3.03
N ALA A 46 11.28 -2.02 -2.07
CA ALA A 46 11.67 -3.19 -1.29
C ALA A 46 11.93 -4.42 -2.19
N LEU A 47 11.13 -4.61 -3.24
CA LEU A 47 11.34 -5.69 -4.20
C LEU A 47 12.63 -5.50 -5.01
N ARG A 48 12.90 -4.27 -5.47
CA ARG A 48 14.12 -3.93 -6.21
C ARG A 48 15.39 -4.10 -5.38
N GLU A 49 15.34 -3.80 -4.08
CA GLU A 49 16.45 -4.05 -3.17
C GLU A 49 16.70 -5.55 -2.96
N LEU A 50 15.63 -6.36 -2.93
CA LEU A 50 15.72 -7.82 -2.80
C LEU A 50 16.35 -8.48 -4.04
N GLU A 51 16.12 -7.95 -5.23
CA GLU A 51 16.72 -8.43 -6.49
C GLU A 51 18.25 -8.24 -6.56
N CYS A 52 18.82 -7.44 -5.66
CA CYS A 52 20.26 -7.15 -5.62
C CYS A 52 21.04 -8.04 -4.62
N LEU A 53 20.37 -9.01 -3.97
CA LEU A 53 20.95 -10.00 -3.04
C LEU A 53 21.18 -11.36 -3.71
#